data_AF-A0A963D955-F1
#
_entry.id   AF-A0A963D955-F1
#
_cell.length_a   1.000
_cell.length_b   1.000
_cell.length_c   1.000
_cell.angle_alpha   90.00
_cell.angle_beta   90.00
_cell.angle_gamma   90.00
#
_symmetry.space_group_name_H-M   'P 1'
#
loop_
_entity.id
_entity.type
_entity.pdbx_description
1 polymer ?
#
loop_
_entity_poly.entity_id
_entity_poly.type
_entity_poly.pdbx_seq_one_letter_code
_entity_poly.pdbx_strand_id
1 'polypeptide(L)'
;MVSHHEIILSAPRDLADGGAPAILQRSDEDFIEAVLASLRDPGGRVGLRDSLAQPVSIASGTDTRARGKRSSGLELFNRLRSASRQLGLAGGRIEEAPAVKNEQELVEDIRRAAEGAQVLKLFQPIQRQFNLAVMEARCDTPGEPRIDPQRVEGAGMVIRRLVRDAQGREQKQGWMRVGESLKGWARIGVAADGASSGNRHDPEALRRLARPGTGQPVLDREVTALLAAQDDALLNESVVPMFVAPPDVCKAAGATLFYGLVPTTSSEKAEGGAPQFDEVAFGPTSADFKAHLVGPLRGLADSFPRPGRALTADLASIAGNAGDSDRNAMKRLL
;
A
#
# COMPACT_ATOMS: atom_id res chain seq x y z
N MET A 1 29.29 -8.63 -20.41
CA MET A 1 29.09 -8.39 -18.96
C MET A 1 27.64 -7.97 -18.82
N VAL A 2 26.77 -8.84 -18.31
CA VAL A 2 25.34 -8.53 -18.17
C VAL A 2 25.22 -7.72 -16.89
N SER A 3 24.96 -6.42 -17.02
CA SER A 3 24.66 -5.58 -15.88
C SER A 3 23.29 -5.99 -15.33
N HIS A 4 23.27 -6.55 -14.12
CA HIS A 4 22.03 -6.83 -13.42
C HIS A 4 21.56 -5.53 -12.77
N HIS A 5 20.56 -4.89 -13.36
CA HIS A 5 19.93 -3.69 -12.79
C HIS A 5 18.85 -4.11 -11.79
N GLU A 6 18.79 -3.40 -10.67
CA GLU A 6 17.74 -3.62 -9.67
C GLU A 6 16.43 -3.02 -10.19
N ILE A 7 15.36 -3.81 -10.14
CA ILE A 7 14.03 -3.33 -10.48
C ILE A 7 13.27 -3.08 -9.19
N ILE A 8 12.79 -1.85 -9.03
CA ILE A 8 12.06 -1.39 -7.86
C ILE A 8 10.58 -1.31 -8.21
N LEU A 9 9.74 -1.93 -7.40
CA LEU A 9 8.29 -1.78 -7.50
C LEU A 9 7.84 -0.62 -6.60
N SER A 10 7.11 0.34 -7.15
CA SER A 10 6.60 1.50 -6.38
C SER A 10 5.38 2.12 -7.06
N ALA A 11 4.72 3.11 -6.45
CA ALA A 11 3.58 3.81 -7.04
C ALA A 11 3.93 4.45 -8.40
N PRO A 12 3.04 4.46 -9.40
CA PRO A 12 3.32 5.09 -10.70
C PRO A 12 3.79 6.54 -10.58
N ARG A 13 4.75 6.95 -11.43
CA ARG A 13 5.21 8.35 -11.49
C ARG A 13 4.01 9.27 -11.72
N ASP A 14 4.06 10.45 -11.14
CA ASP A 14 2.99 11.45 -11.20
C ASP A 14 1.68 11.04 -10.49
N LEU A 15 1.53 9.79 -10.02
CA LEU A 15 0.36 9.36 -9.25
C LEU A 15 0.56 9.56 -7.75
N ALA A 16 1.57 8.93 -7.15
CA ALA A 16 1.86 9.09 -5.73
C ALA A 16 3.37 9.05 -5.47
N ASP A 17 3.80 9.80 -4.45
CA ASP A 17 5.19 9.84 -4.01
C ASP A 17 5.46 8.71 -3.01
N GLY A 18 6.56 7.98 -3.21
CA GLY A 18 7.05 6.96 -2.28
C GLY A 18 7.20 5.56 -2.88
N GLY A 19 7.77 4.64 -2.11
CA GLY A 19 7.99 3.25 -2.51
C GLY A 19 6.79 2.32 -2.31
N ALA A 20 5.71 2.80 -1.67
CA ALA A 20 4.50 2.01 -1.47
C ALA A 20 3.67 1.91 -2.77
N PRO A 21 2.83 0.88 -2.94
CA PRO A 21 1.82 0.85 -4.00
C PRO A 21 0.82 1.99 -3.86
N ALA A 22 0.36 2.54 -4.99
CA ALA A 22 -0.75 3.49 -4.98
C ALA A 22 -2.06 2.71 -4.79
N ILE A 23 -2.81 3.02 -3.73
CA ILE A 23 -4.12 2.40 -3.49
C ILE A 23 -5.21 3.38 -3.93
N LEU A 24 -5.95 3.03 -4.98
CA LEU A 24 -7.07 3.82 -5.50
C LEU A 24 -8.40 3.28 -4.95
N GLN A 25 -9.30 4.17 -4.56
CA GLN A 25 -10.66 3.85 -4.10
C GLN A 25 -11.66 4.22 -5.19
N ARG A 26 -12.39 3.23 -5.69
CA ARG A 26 -13.31 3.38 -6.82
C ARG A 26 -14.70 2.85 -6.48
N SER A 27 -15.73 3.51 -6.97
CA SER A 27 -17.14 3.12 -6.74
C SER A 27 -17.95 2.93 -8.03
N ASP A 28 -17.34 3.25 -9.17
CA ASP A 28 -17.87 3.05 -10.51
C ASP A 28 -17.76 1.58 -10.95
N GLU A 29 -18.64 1.14 -11.86
CA GLU A 29 -18.74 -0.26 -12.29
C GLU A 29 -17.63 -0.65 -13.28
N ASP A 30 -17.20 0.29 -14.13
CA ASP A 30 -16.13 0.10 -15.15
C ASP A 30 -14.78 0.71 -14.74
N PHE A 31 -14.53 0.75 -13.43
CA PHE A 31 -13.39 1.50 -12.87
C PHE A 31 -12.02 1.02 -13.36
N ILE A 32 -11.88 -0.26 -13.72
CA ILE A 32 -10.61 -0.79 -14.25
C ILE A 32 -10.29 -0.13 -15.58
N GLU A 33 -11.24 -0.08 -16.51
CA GLU A 33 -11.04 0.53 -17.82
C GLU A 33 -10.75 2.03 -17.69
N ALA A 34 -11.52 2.72 -16.83
CA ALA A 34 -11.31 4.14 -16.55
C ALA A 34 -9.92 4.42 -15.95
N VAL A 35 -9.48 3.62 -14.98
CA VAL A 35 -8.14 3.76 -14.39
C VAL A 35 -7.07 3.48 -15.44
N LEU A 36 -7.19 2.40 -16.22
CA LEU A 36 -6.22 2.08 -17.28
C LEU A 36 -6.12 3.19 -18.33
N ALA A 37 -7.24 3.80 -18.71
CA ALA A 37 -7.26 4.95 -19.60
C ALA A 37 -6.50 6.14 -18.99
N SER A 38 -6.76 6.48 -17.71
CA SER A 38 -6.06 7.56 -17.01
C SER A 38 -4.58 7.27 -16.75
N LEU A 39 -4.15 6.00 -16.68
CA LEU A 39 -2.74 5.64 -16.50
C LEU A 39 -1.89 5.89 -17.75
N ARG A 40 -2.51 6.01 -18.94
CA ARG A 40 -1.81 6.16 -20.23
C ARG A 40 -0.94 7.41 -20.33
N ASP A 41 -1.33 8.50 -19.68
CA ASP A 41 -0.62 9.78 -19.79
C ASP A 41 -0.45 10.47 -18.41
N PRO A 42 0.54 11.38 -18.28
CA PRO A 42 0.81 12.04 -17.01
C PRO A 42 -0.38 12.85 -16.46
N GLY A 43 -1.18 13.48 -17.33
CA GLY A 43 -2.33 14.29 -16.91
C GLY A 43 -3.42 13.43 -16.29
N GLY A 44 -3.73 12.27 -16.90
CA GLY A 44 -4.64 11.29 -16.33
C GLY A 44 -4.17 10.76 -14.96
N ARG A 45 -2.87 10.51 -14.79
CA ARG A 45 -2.30 10.08 -13.50
C ARG A 45 -2.42 11.15 -12.41
N VAL A 46 -2.25 12.41 -12.76
CA VAL A 46 -2.49 13.52 -11.82
C VAL A 46 -3.97 13.57 -11.41
N GLY A 47 -4.90 13.34 -12.35
CA GLY A 47 -6.34 13.27 -12.02
C GLY A 47 -6.72 12.10 -11.11
N LEU A 48 -5.99 10.98 -11.18
CA LEU A 48 -6.21 9.84 -10.28
C LEU A 48 -5.81 10.10 -8.83
N ARG A 49 -5.07 11.18 -8.53
CA ARG A 49 -4.68 11.54 -7.16
C ARG A 49 -5.87 11.73 -6.23
N ASP A 50 -6.97 12.27 -6.75
CA ASP A 50 -8.20 12.46 -5.97
C ASP A 50 -8.86 11.14 -5.59
N SER A 51 -8.55 10.05 -6.31
CA SER A 51 -9.00 8.70 -6.02
C SER A 51 -8.06 7.94 -5.06
N LEU A 52 -6.94 8.53 -4.64
CA LEU A 52 -6.04 7.85 -3.69
C LEU A 52 -6.74 7.66 -2.34
N ALA A 53 -6.56 6.46 -1.78
CA ALA A 53 -7.00 6.15 -0.43
C ALA A 53 -6.41 7.17 0.54
N GLN A 54 -7.28 7.79 1.31
CA GLN A 54 -6.87 8.86 2.22
C GLN A 54 -6.31 8.28 3.52
N PRO A 55 -5.22 8.86 4.06
CA PRO A 55 -4.76 8.52 5.40
C PRO A 55 -5.84 8.89 6.40
N VAL A 56 -6.20 7.94 7.26
CA VAL A 56 -7.15 8.17 8.35
C VAL A 56 -6.41 8.12 9.67
N SER A 57 -6.69 9.08 10.55
CA SER A 57 -6.35 8.94 11.97
C SER A 57 -7.24 7.86 12.57
N ILE A 58 -6.77 6.61 12.58
CA ILE A 58 -7.48 5.54 13.29
C ILE A 58 -7.29 5.74 14.80
N ALA A 59 -8.40 5.80 15.54
CA ALA A 59 -8.38 5.56 16.97
C ALA A 59 -8.03 4.08 17.16
N SER A 60 -6.83 3.84 17.69
CA SER A 60 -6.19 2.53 17.78
C SER A 60 -6.96 1.58 18.70
N GLY A 61 -8.01 0.95 18.16
CA GLY A 61 -8.67 -0.21 18.74
C GLY A 61 -7.72 -1.39 18.72
N THR A 62 -6.86 -1.42 19.74
CA THR A 62 -5.84 -2.43 20.04
C THR A 62 -4.93 -2.85 18.89
N ASP A 63 -3.85 -2.07 18.76
CA ASP A 63 -2.44 -2.52 18.67
C ASP A 63 -1.49 -1.33 18.48
N THR A 64 -2.05 -0.14 18.30
CA THR A 64 -1.30 1.09 18.00
C THR A 64 -1.52 2.19 19.03
N ARG A 65 -1.27 1.92 20.32
CA ARG A 65 -0.96 3.03 21.23
C ARG A 65 0.45 3.55 20.93
N ALA A 66 0.55 4.47 19.98
CA ALA A 66 1.66 5.40 19.96
C ALA A 66 1.58 6.20 21.28
N ARG A 67 2.49 5.91 22.21
CA ARG A 67 2.71 6.77 23.38
C ARG A 67 3.07 8.14 22.82
N GLY A 68 2.15 9.10 22.94
CA GLY A 68 2.30 10.44 22.36
C GLY A 68 3.72 10.96 22.60
N LYS A 69 4.47 11.14 21.51
CA LYS A 69 5.75 11.83 21.53
C LYS A 69 5.40 13.25 21.97
N ARG A 70 5.66 13.59 23.23
CA ARG A 70 5.64 14.98 23.68
C ARG A 70 6.59 15.71 22.75
N SER A 71 6.07 16.67 21.97
CA SER A 71 6.88 17.49 21.08
C SER A 71 8.01 18.10 21.90
N SER A 72 9.24 17.69 21.62
CA SER A 72 10.39 18.34 22.23
C SER A 72 10.42 19.78 21.73
N GLY A 73 10.69 20.75 22.60
CA GLY A 73 10.74 22.17 22.24
C GLY A 73 11.69 22.49 21.08
N LEU A 74 12.61 21.57 20.76
CA LEU A 74 13.49 21.61 19.59
C LEU A 74 12.75 21.56 18.24
N GLU A 75 11.64 20.82 18.12
CA GLU A 75 10.87 20.78 16.86
C GLU A 75 10.12 22.10 16.61
N LEU A 76 9.61 22.72 17.67
CA LEU A 76 8.99 24.04 17.59
C LEU A 76 10.04 25.10 17.23
N PHE A 77 11.23 25.02 17.84
CA PHE A 77 12.34 25.92 17.55
C PHE A 77 12.83 25.79 16.12
N ASN A 78 12.90 24.56 15.58
CA ASN A 78 13.30 24.32 14.19
C ASN A 78 12.24 24.81 13.18
N ARG A 79 10.94 24.69 13.49
CA ARG A 79 9.87 25.29 12.66
C ARG A 79 9.90 26.81 12.67
N LEU A 80 10.15 27.44 13.82
CA LEU A 80 10.28 28.90 13.91
C LEU A 80 11.54 29.39 13.17
N ARG A 81 12.61 28.58 13.19
CA ARG A 81 13.86 28.85 12.45
C ARG A 81 13.73 28.64 10.95
N SER A 82 12.85 27.76 10.48
CA SER A 82 12.55 27.62 9.05
C SER A 82 11.60 28.70 8.56
N ALA A 83 10.61 29.09 9.37
CA ALA A 83 9.69 30.19 9.06
C ALA A 83 10.41 31.55 8.99
N SER A 84 11.42 31.79 9.84
CA SER A 84 12.24 33.00 9.77
C SER A 84 13.12 33.09 8.51
N ARG A 85 13.50 31.95 7.90
CA ARG A 85 14.20 31.94 6.60
C ARG A 85 13.25 32.27 5.44
N GLN A 86 11.99 31.84 5.51
CA GLN A 86 10.98 32.19 4.50
C GLN A 86 10.58 33.67 4.53
N LEU A 87 10.80 34.36 5.64
CA LEU A 87 10.48 35.78 5.82
C LEU A 87 11.62 36.74 5.42
N GLY A 88 12.70 36.25 4.80
CA GLY A 88 13.70 37.09 4.13
C GLY A 88 14.56 37.98 5.05
N LEU A 89 14.65 37.68 6.35
CA LEU A 89 15.46 38.43 7.32
C LEU A 89 16.75 37.70 7.69
N ALA A 90 17.64 37.48 6.70
CA ALA A 90 19.09 37.43 6.88
C ALA A 90 19.77 37.19 5.51
N GLY A 91 20.67 38.11 5.17
CA GLY A 91 21.67 38.12 4.09
C GLY A 91 21.78 36.88 3.19
N GLY A 92 21.64 37.14 1.89
CA GLY A 92 21.75 36.15 0.83
C GLY A 92 23.07 35.36 0.84
N ARG A 93 22.93 34.06 0.63
CA ARG A 93 23.89 33.23 -0.07
C ARG A 93 23.13 32.42 -1.10
N ILE A 94 23.67 32.41 -2.31
CA ILE A 94 23.20 31.62 -3.46
C ILE A 94 23.20 30.15 -3.00
N GLU A 95 22.06 29.48 -3.11
CA GLU A 95 21.97 28.03 -2.86
C GLU A 95 22.82 27.30 -3.90
N GLU A 96 23.84 26.58 -3.43
CA GLU A 96 24.48 25.52 -4.20
C GLU A 96 23.41 24.50 -4.62
N ALA A 97 23.45 24.11 -5.90
CA ALA A 97 22.59 23.08 -6.46
C ALA A 97 22.59 21.82 -5.57
N PRO A 98 21.43 21.18 -5.33
CA PRO A 98 21.37 20.02 -4.46
C PRO A 98 22.29 18.93 -5.00
N ALA A 99 23.15 18.41 -4.11
CA ALA A 99 24.06 17.32 -4.43
C ALA A 99 23.29 16.15 -5.06
N VAL A 100 23.81 15.64 -6.17
CA VAL A 100 23.30 14.44 -6.84
C VAL A 100 23.37 13.29 -5.84
N LYS A 101 22.22 12.89 -5.30
CA LYS A 101 22.13 11.76 -4.35
C LYS A 101 22.60 10.49 -5.05
N ASN A 102 23.33 9.66 -4.32
CA ASN A 102 23.82 8.39 -4.85
C ASN A 102 22.64 7.43 -5.09
N GLU A 103 22.72 6.56 -6.10
CA GLU A 103 21.63 5.68 -6.55
C GLU A 103 21.09 4.82 -5.38
N GLN A 104 21.99 4.23 -4.59
CA GLN A 104 21.66 3.44 -3.40
C GLN A 104 20.94 4.24 -2.30
N GLU A 105 21.25 5.52 -2.13
CA GLU A 105 20.58 6.38 -1.15
C GLU A 105 19.17 6.76 -1.60
N LEU A 106 18.96 6.93 -2.91
CA LEU A 106 17.63 7.16 -3.48
C LEU A 106 16.74 5.92 -3.32
N VAL A 107 17.28 4.73 -3.57
CA VAL A 107 16.58 3.44 -3.37
C VAL A 107 16.22 3.26 -1.89
N GLU A 108 17.14 3.52 -0.96
CA GLU A 108 16.86 3.45 0.47
C GLU A 108 15.89 4.53 0.96
N ASP A 109 15.92 5.74 0.41
CA ASP A 109 14.94 6.80 0.71
C ASP A 109 13.54 6.41 0.22
N ILE A 110 13.42 5.85 -0.99
CA ILE A 110 12.16 5.30 -1.54
C ILE A 110 11.67 4.13 -0.68
N ARG A 111 12.58 3.24 -0.25
CA ARG A 111 12.29 2.12 0.65
C ARG A 111 11.76 2.61 1.99
N ARG A 112 12.43 3.58 2.62
CA ARG A 112 12.00 4.21 3.88
C ARG A 112 10.69 4.99 3.72
N ALA A 113 10.44 5.59 2.56
CA ALA A 113 9.16 6.22 2.26
C ALA A 113 8.02 5.19 2.16
N ALA A 114 8.30 3.98 1.66
CA ALA A 114 7.35 2.86 1.70
C ALA A 114 7.02 2.39 3.13
N GLU A 115 7.95 2.59 4.07
CA GLU A 115 7.77 2.32 5.51
C GLU A 115 7.01 3.45 6.24
N GLY A 116 6.72 4.56 5.56
CA GLY A 116 5.88 5.63 6.07
C GLY A 116 4.47 5.14 6.37
N ALA A 117 4.22 4.75 7.62
CA ALA A 117 2.97 4.15 8.10
C ALA A 117 1.78 5.12 8.00
N GLN A 118 1.25 5.31 6.79
CA GLN A 118 -0.06 5.88 6.58
C GLN A 118 -1.09 4.78 6.79
N VAL A 119 -1.92 4.95 7.82
CA VAL A 119 -3.03 4.03 8.07
C VAL A 119 -4.17 4.40 7.12
N LEU A 120 -4.35 3.60 6.08
CA LEU A 120 -5.40 3.78 5.08
C LEU A 120 -6.69 3.09 5.54
N LYS A 121 -7.83 3.74 5.36
CA LYS A 121 -9.14 3.09 5.56
C LYS A 121 -9.54 2.40 4.27
N LEU A 122 -9.58 1.06 4.29
CA LEU A 122 -10.08 0.26 3.18
C LEU A 122 -11.55 -0.08 3.39
N PHE A 123 -12.32 -0.03 2.30
CA PHE A 123 -13.76 -0.32 2.31
C PHE A 123 -14.05 -1.72 1.79
N GLN A 124 -15.14 -2.31 2.27
CA GLN A 124 -15.61 -3.60 1.78
C GLN A 124 -16.47 -3.44 0.53
N PRO A 125 -16.49 -4.43 -0.39
CA PRO A 125 -17.32 -4.36 -1.60
C PRO A 125 -18.81 -4.11 -1.35
N ILE A 126 -19.35 -4.49 -0.19
CA ILE A 126 -20.74 -4.20 0.20
C ILE A 126 -21.04 -2.70 0.30
N GLN A 127 -20.00 -1.88 0.50
CA GLN A 127 -20.08 -0.42 0.50
C GLN A 127 -19.98 0.17 -0.91
N ARG A 128 -19.99 -0.68 -1.96
CA ARG A 128 -19.76 -0.33 -3.37
C ARG A 128 -18.47 0.46 -3.57
N GLN A 129 -17.43 0.11 -2.82
CA GLN A 129 -16.10 0.69 -2.95
C GLN A 129 -15.06 -0.43 -3.08
N PHE A 130 -14.26 -0.33 -4.13
CA PHE A 130 -13.19 -1.25 -4.48
C PHE A 130 -11.85 -0.57 -4.26
N ASN A 131 -10.88 -1.33 -3.73
CA ASN A 131 -9.53 -0.84 -3.49
C ASN A 131 -8.61 -1.47 -4.54
N LEU A 132 -8.07 -0.66 -5.44
CA LEU A 132 -7.19 -1.09 -6.51
C LEU A 132 -5.75 -0.68 -6.19
N ALA A 133 -4.86 -1.66 -6.03
CA ALA A 133 -3.43 -1.42 -5.93
C ALA A 133 -2.85 -1.23 -7.33
N VAL A 134 -2.08 -0.16 -7.53
CA VAL A 134 -1.38 0.14 -8.78
C VAL A 134 0.10 0.35 -8.49
N MET A 135 0.96 -0.26 -9.30
CA MET A 135 2.41 -0.19 -9.18
C MET A 135 3.08 -0.02 -10.54
N GLU A 136 4.29 0.51 -10.54
CA GLU A 136 5.19 0.63 -11.66
C GLU A 136 6.47 -0.16 -11.34
N ALA A 137 6.95 -0.97 -12.29
CA ALA A 137 8.31 -1.48 -12.25
C ALA A 137 9.28 -0.42 -12.78
N ARG A 138 10.16 0.05 -11.91
CA ARG A 138 11.15 1.08 -12.20
C ARG A 138 12.55 0.48 -12.28
N CYS A 139 13.27 0.85 -13.33
CA CYS A 139 14.72 0.86 -13.32
C CYS A 139 15.16 2.25 -12.81
N ASP A 140 16.15 2.27 -11.94
CA ASP A 140 16.80 3.46 -11.35
C ASP A 140 17.71 4.18 -12.33
N THR A 141 18.27 3.46 -13.31
CA THR A 141 19.16 4.03 -14.33
C THR A 141 18.38 4.84 -15.40
N PRO A 142 18.60 6.17 -15.52
CA PRO A 142 17.94 6.99 -16.53
C PRO A 142 18.31 6.56 -17.96
N GLY A 143 17.30 6.37 -18.82
CA GLY A 143 17.49 6.07 -20.25
C GLY A 143 17.45 4.58 -20.63
N GLU A 144 17.44 3.68 -19.65
CA GLU A 144 17.38 2.22 -19.89
C GLU A 144 15.95 1.67 -19.79
N PRO A 145 15.62 0.58 -20.51
CA PRO A 145 14.24 0.24 -20.80
C PRO A 145 13.50 -0.31 -19.59
N ARG A 146 12.24 0.12 -19.46
CA ARG A 146 11.21 -0.57 -18.67
C ARG A 146 11.27 -2.09 -18.88
N ILE A 147 10.93 -2.88 -17.86
CA ILE A 147 10.69 -4.32 -18.03
C ILE A 147 9.75 -4.50 -19.22
N ASP A 148 10.11 -5.30 -20.21
CA ASP A 148 9.19 -5.59 -21.31
C ASP A 148 7.92 -6.27 -20.75
N PRO A 149 6.73 -5.65 -20.85
CA PRO A 149 5.48 -6.22 -20.34
C PRO A 149 5.21 -7.64 -20.87
N GLN A 150 5.68 -7.96 -22.08
CA GLN A 150 5.48 -9.29 -22.68
C GLN A 150 6.41 -10.36 -22.10
N ARG A 151 7.46 -9.96 -21.38
CA ARG A 151 8.40 -10.88 -20.70
C ARG A 151 7.99 -11.20 -19.26
N VAL A 152 6.92 -10.59 -18.77
CA VAL A 152 6.36 -10.88 -17.45
C VAL A 152 5.52 -12.16 -17.53
N GLU A 153 5.97 -13.21 -16.85
CA GLU A 153 5.22 -14.48 -16.76
C GLU A 153 4.03 -14.39 -15.80
N GLY A 154 4.17 -13.62 -14.71
CA GLY A 154 3.12 -13.40 -13.73
C GLY A 154 3.48 -12.34 -12.70
N ALA A 155 2.46 -11.84 -11.99
CA ALA A 155 2.63 -10.88 -10.91
C ALA A 155 1.61 -11.17 -9.79
N GLY A 156 1.96 -10.80 -8.56
CA GLY A 156 1.10 -10.99 -7.41
C GLY A 156 1.51 -10.11 -6.23
N MET A 157 0.57 -9.92 -5.32
CA MET A 157 0.78 -9.21 -4.05
C MET A 157 0.42 -10.11 -2.88
N VAL A 158 1.09 -9.87 -1.76
CA VAL A 158 0.78 -10.52 -0.48
C VAL A 158 0.27 -9.48 0.50
N ILE A 159 -0.68 -9.89 1.34
CA ILE A 159 -1.18 -9.05 2.43
C ILE A 159 -0.51 -9.50 3.72
N ARG A 160 0.19 -8.55 4.34
CA ARG A 160 0.88 -8.76 5.62
C ARG A 160 0.28 -7.82 6.65
N ARG A 161 0.02 -8.33 7.85
CA ARG A 161 -0.40 -7.50 8.98
C ARG A 161 0.79 -7.20 9.89
N LEU A 162 0.78 -6.01 10.49
CA LEU A 162 1.73 -5.60 11.52
C LEU A 162 1.04 -5.71 12.87
N VAL A 163 1.53 -6.61 13.71
CA VAL A 163 1.04 -6.84 15.08
C VAL A 163 2.11 -6.36 16.05
N ARG A 164 1.74 -5.68 17.13
CA ARG A 164 2.71 -5.37 18.19
C ARG A 164 2.67 -6.46 19.26
N ASP A 165 3.83 -6.98 19.64
CA ASP A 165 3.89 -7.91 20.77
C ASP A 165 3.72 -7.18 22.12
N ALA A 166 3.61 -7.97 23.19
CA ALA A 166 3.50 -7.44 24.56
C ALA A 166 4.69 -6.54 24.96
N GLN A 167 5.82 -6.65 24.27
CA GLN A 167 7.02 -5.83 24.45
C GLN A 167 7.05 -4.61 23.53
N GLY A 168 5.99 -4.39 22.74
CA GLY A 168 5.83 -3.27 21.82
C GLY A 168 6.60 -3.39 20.50
N ARG A 169 7.23 -4.55 20.24
CA ARG A 169 7.96 -4.82 19.00
C ARG A 169 6.97 -5.15 17.89
N GLU A 170 7.17 -4.56 16.72
CA GLU A 170 6.37 -4.88 15.54
C GLU A 170 6.76 -6.25 14.99
N GLN A 171 5.76 -7.09 14.79
CA GLN A 171 5.87 -8.41 14.20
C GLN A 171 5.05 -8.42 12.91
N LYS A 172 5.74 -8.70 11.80
CA LYS A 172 5.11 -8.95 10.51
C LYS A 172 4.52 -10.36 10.51
N GLN A 173 3.24 -10.47 10.18
CA GLN A 173 2.57 -11.75 9.99
C GLN A 173 1.96 -11.82 8.59
N GLY A 174 2.16 -12.95 7.93
CA GLY A 174 1.59 -13.25 6.61
C GLY A 174 0.41 -14.19 6.74
N TRP A 175 -0.51 -14.14 5.79
CA TRP A 175 -1.57 -15.14 5.67
C TRP A 175 -1.01 -16.38 4.99
N MET A 176 -0.87 -17.47 5.74
CA MET A 176 -0.04 -18.63 5.37
C MET A 176 -0.86 -19.89 5.06
N ARG A 177 -0.36 -20.69 4.12
CA ARG A 177 -0.92 -21.98 3.69
C ARG A 177 0.16 -23.08 3.59
N VAL A 178 -0.26 -24.34 3.69
CA VAL A 178 0.54 -25.55 3.40
C VAL A 178 -0.19 -26.37 2.36
N GLY A 179 0.34 -26.44 1.15
CA GLY A 179 -0.42 -26.99 0.03
C GLY A 179 -1.76 -26.27 -0.10
N GLU A 180 -2.85 -27.03 -0.04
CA GLU A 180 -4.23 -26.53 -0.10
C GLU A 180 -4.82 -26.13 1.28
N SER A 181 -4.11 -26.43 2.38
CA SER A 181 -4.60 -26.16 3.74
C SER A 181 -4.21 -24.76 4.22
N LEU A 182 -5.18 -24.01 4.76
CA LEU A 182 -4.96 -22.68 5.30
C LEU A 182 -4.60 -22.73 6.79
N LYS A 183 -3.35 -22.37 7.10
CA LYS A 183 -2.83 -22.29 8.47
C LYS A 183 -3.33 -21.04 9.20
N GLY A 184 -3.46 -19.92 8.47
CA GLY A 184 -3.85 -18.62 9.01
C GLY A 184 -2.68 -17.65 9.15
N TRP A 185 -2.77 -16.69 10.08
CA TRP A 185 -1.71 -15.70 10.29
C TRP A 185 -0.51 -16.32 11.00
N ALA A 186 0.64 -16.39 10.31
CA ALA A 186 1.89 -16.90 10.87
C ALA A 186 3.01 -15.87 10.76
N ARG A 187 4.08 -16.07 11.54
CA ARG A 187 5.16 -15.08 11.65
C ARG A 187 6.00 -15.10 10.38
N ILE A 188 6.34 -13.91 9.90
CA ILE A 188 7.40 -13.74 8.91
C ILE A 188 8.68 -13.42 9.68
N GLY A 189 9.71 -14.26 9.52
CA GLY A 189 10.97 -14.15 10.25
C GLY A 189 11.57 -12.74 10.18
N VAL A 190 12.00 -12.22 11.32
CA VAL A 190 12.42 -10.81 11.52
C VAL A 190 13.90 -10.58 11.13
N ALA A 191 14.48 -11.43 10.28
CA ALA A 191 15.91 -11.34 10.01
C ALA A 191 16.23 -10.24 8.98
N ALA A 192 16.50 -9.04 9.54
CA ALA A 192 17.05 -7.81 8.97
C ALA A 192 16.15 -7.01 8.01
N ASP A 193 15.56 -5.93 8.51
CA ASP A 193 14.94 -4.82 7.75
C ASP A 193 15.99 -4.00 6.94
N GLY A 194 16.98 -4.66 6.37
CA GLY A 194 17.96 -4.09 5.44
C GLY A 194 17.93 -4.87 4.14
N ALA A 195 17.73 -4.17 3.03
CA ALA A 195 17.67 -4.69 1.67
C ALA A 195 18.96 -5.44 1.27
N SER A 196 19.12 -6.68 1.71
CA SER A 196 19.97 -7.64 1.02
C SER A 196 19.07 -8.38 0.05
N SER A 197 19.11 -7.96 -1.22
CA SER A 197 18.46 -8.59 -2.37
C SER A 197 18.53 -10.12 -2.24
N GLY A 198 17.40 -10.76 -1.95
CA GLY A 198 17.37 -12.19 -1.80
C GLY A 198 15.96 -12.69 -1.67
N ASN A 199 15.75 -13.95 -2.02
CA ASN A 199 14.47 -14.64 -1.97
C ASN A 199 13.83 -14.68 -0.56
N ARG A 200 14.39 -14.04 0.47
CA ARG A 200 13.93 -14.11 1.87
C ARG A 200 12.51 -13.56 2.08
N HIS A 201 12.04 -12.66 1.22
CA HIS A 201 10.68 -12.12 1.24
C HIS A 201 9.76 -12.75 0.18
N ASP A 202 10.26 -13.76 -0.54
CA ASP A 202 9.49 -14.47 -1.56
C ASP A 202 8.26 -15.14 -0.91
N PRO A 203 7.06 -15.04 -1.50
CA PRO A 203 5.89 -15.71 -0.95
C PRO A 203 6.02 -17.24 -0.90
N GLU A 204 6.85 -17.84 -1.77
CA GLU A 204 7.07 -19.27 -1.85
C GLU A 204 8.20 -19.73 -0.89
N ALA A 205 7.87 -20.62 0.03
CA ALA A 205 8.78 -21.13 1.06
C ALA A 205 10.05 -21.75 0.49
N LEU A 206 9.92 -22.56 -0.57
CA LEU A 206 11.06 -23.22 -1.20
C LEU A 206 12.03 -22.21 -1.80
N ARG A 207 11.52 -21.14 -2.43
CA ARG A 207 12.35 -20.04 -2.94
C ARG A 207 13.02 -19.28 -1.80
N ARG A 208 12.31 -19.03 -0.68
CA ARG A 208 12.91 -18.39 0.52
C ARG A 208 14.04 -19.20 1.13
N LEU A 209 13.87 -20.52 1.16
CA LEU A 209 14.84 -21.47 1.71
C LEU A 209 15.99 -21.76 0.73
N ALA A 210 15.79 -21.51 -0.57
CA ALA A 210 16.86 -21.61 -1.55
C ALA A 210 18.03 -20.68 -1.16
N ARG A 211 19.21 -21.28 -1.07
CA ARG A 211 20.48 -20.61 -0.82
C ARG A 211 21.48 -21.10 -1.86
N PRO A 212 22.47 -20.27 -2.24
CA PRO A 212 23.62 -20.76 -2.98
C PRO A 212 24.24 -21.93 -2.21
N GLY A 213 24.45 -23.06 -2.89
CA GLY A 213 25.07 -24.24 -2.28
C GLY A 213 26.50 -23.93 -1.83
N THR A 214 26.92 -24.57 -0.75
CA THR A 214 28.30 -24.52 -0.26
C THR A 214 29.26 -25.33 -1.13
N GLY A 215 28.71 -26.14 -2.06
CA GLY A 215 29.46 -27.07 -2.90
C GLY A 215 29.65 -28.43 -2.27
N GLN A 216 29.22 -28.62 -1.02
CA GLN A 216 29.28 -29.89 -0.30
C GLN A 216 27.86 -30.42 -0.03
N PRO A 217 27.43 -31.51 -0.68
CA PRO A 217 26.03 -31.94 -0.67
C PRO A 217 25.50 -32.35 0.71
N VAL A 218 26.39 -32.86 1.58
CA VAL A 218 26.02 -33.20 2.96
C VAL A 218 25.72 -31.93 3.77
N LEU A 219 26.58 -30.92 3.68
CA LEU A 219 26.37 -29.65 4.39
C LEU A 219 25.15 -28.91 3.85
N ASP A 220 24.95 -28.91 2.53
CA ASP A 220 23.78 -28.29 1.91
C ASP A 220 22.49 -28.94 2.39
N ARG A 221 22.46 -30.29 2.48
CA ARG A 221 21.32 -31.03 3.02
C ARG A 221 21.05 -30.73 4.49
N GLU A 222 22.09 -30.71 5.34
CA GLU A 222 21.95 -30.42 6.78
C GLU A 222 21.47 -28.98 7.01
N VAL A 223 21.99 -28.01 6.25
CA VAL A 223 21.54 -26.61 6.33
C VAL A 223 20.08 -26.48 5.91
N THR A 224 19.68 -27.12 4.80
CA THR A 224 18.26 -27.13 4.39
C THR A 224 17.37 -27.76 5.46
N ALA A 225 17.77 -28.89 6.05
CA ALA A 225 17.02 -29.56 7.10
C ALA A 225 16.87 -28.68 8.35
N LEU A 226 17.96 -28.03 8.79
CA LEU A 226 17.94 -27.12 9.94
C LEU A 226 17.05 -25.90 9.71
N LEU A 227 17.06 -25.33 8.51
CA LEU A 227 16.20 -24.20 8.16
C LEU A 227 14.73 -24.60 8.05
N ALA A 228 14.45 -25.77 7.47
CA ALA A 228 13.10 -26.31 7.35
C ALA A 228 12.48 -26.74 8.69
N ALA A 229 13.31 -27.00 9.71
CA ALA A 229 12.87 -27.37 11.06
C ALA A 229 12.29 -26.20 11.87
N GLN A 230 12.39 -24.94 11.40
CA GLN A 230 11.77 -23.80 12.08
C GLN A 230 10.26 -23.84 11.88
N ASP A 231 9.51 -23.61 12.97
CA ASP A 231 8.06 -23.39 12.91
C ASP A 231 7.79 -22.24 11.94
N ASP A 232 6.96 -22.50 10.93
CA ASP A 232 6.58 -21.59 9.83
C ASP A 232 7.52 -21.54 8.60
N ALA A 233 8.69 -22.21 8.59
CA ALA A 233 9.65 -22.12 7.48
C ALA A 233 9.11 -22.61 6.13
N LEU A 234 8.28 -23.65 6.15
CA LEU A 234 7.73 -24.31 4.96
C LEU A 234 6.36 -23.76 4.52
N LEU A 235 5.86 -22.71 5.18
CA LEU A 235 4.54 -22.14 4.87
C LEU A 235 4.60 -21.21 3.66
N ASN A 236 3.70 -21.34 2.69
CA ASN A 236 3.60 -20.37 1.60
C ASN A 236 2.70 -19.19 2.00
N GLU A 237 3.07 -17.97 1.60
CA GLU A 237 2.17 -16.82 1.72
C GLU A 237 1.05 -16.91 0.68
N SER A 238 -0.15 -16.47 1.06
CA SER A 238 -1.28 -16.35 0.14
C SER A 238 -1.05 -15.18 -0.82
N VAL A 239 -0.97 -15.48 -2.12
CA VAL A 239 -0.73 -14.51 -3.18
C VAL A 239 -2.05 -14.11 -3.83
N VAL A 240 -2.33 -12.81 -3.84
CA VAL A 240 -3.41 -12.22 -4.63
C VAL A 240 -2.84 -11.87 -6.00
N PRO A 241 -3.46 -12.30 -7.11
CA PRO A 241 -2.93 -12.02 -8.44
C PRO A 241 -2.92 -10.53 -8.73
N MET A 242 -1.85 -10.09 -9.39
CA MET A 242 -1.77 -8.79 -10.04
C MET A 242 -1.63 -9.00 -11.55
N PHE A 243 -2.13 -8.04 -12.30
CA PHE A 243 -2.15 -8.08 -13.75
C PHE A 243 -1.25 -6.98 -14.30
N VAL A 244 -0.54 -7.29 -15.38
CA VAL A 244 0.18 -6.28 -16.15
C VAL A 244 -0.85 -5.46 -16.93
N ALA A 245 -0.69 -4.14 -16.94
CA ALA A 245 -1.53 -3.27 -17.75
C ALA A 245 -1.38 -3.62 -19.25
N PRO A 246 -2.43 -3.45 -20.06
CA PRO A 246 -2.38 -3.76 -21.49
C PRO A 246 -1.16 -3.14 -22.20
N PRO A 247 -0.58 -3.80 -23.23
CA PRO A 247 0.65 -3.36 -23.87
C PRO A 247 0.58 -1.95 -24.45
N ASP A 248 -0.58 -1.53 -24.94
CA ASP A 248 -0.85 -0.19 -25.44
C ASP A 248 -0.81 0.86 -24.32
N VAL A 249 -1.34 0.55 -23.13
CA VAL A 249 -1.26 1.41 -21.94
C VAL A 249 0.19 1.53 -21.47
N CYS A 250 0.91 0.41 -21.35
CA CYS A 250 2.33 0.44 -21.00
C CYS A 250 3.16 1.22 -22.02
N LYS A 251 2.85 1.05 -23.32
CA LYS A 251 3.51 1.77 -24.42
C LYS A 251 3.28 3.27 -24.31
N ALA A 252 2.04 3.70 -24.13
CA ALA A 252 1.66 5.11 -23.99
C ALA A 252 2.26 5.75 -22.72
N ALA A 253 2.20 5.05 -21.59
CA ALA A 253 2.73 5.52 -20.32
C ALA A 253 4.26 5.55 -20.27
N GLY A 254 4.95 4.87 -21.19
CA GLY A 254 6.40 4.72 -21.16
C GLY A 254 6.90 3.81 -20.03
N ALA A 255 6.01 3.05 -19.38
CA ALA A 255 6.30 2.32 -18.15
C ALA A 255 5.59 0.96 -18.11
N THR A 256 6.05 0.07 -17.24
CA THR A 256 5.43 -1.26 -17.04
C THR A 256 4.63 -1.23 -15.76
N LEU A 257 3.32 -1.18 -15.92
CA LEU A 257 2.37 -0.97 -14.84
C LEU A 257 1.70 -2.28 -14.46
N PHE A 258 1.47 -2.45 -13.17
CA PHE A 258 0.74 -3.56 -12.57
C PHE A 258 -0.47 -3.04 -11.82
N TYR A 259 -1.57 -3.78 -11.86
CA TYR A 259 -2.76 -3.48 -11.08
C TYR A 259 -3.36 -4.75 -10.47
N GLY A 260 -3.97 -4.63 -9.30
CA GLY A 260 -4.61 -5.75 -8.63
C GLY A 260 -5.63 -5.29 -7.61
N LEU A 261 -6.71 -6.05 -7.42
CA LEU A 261 -7.73 -5.72 -6.42
C LEU A 261 -7.27 -6.17 -5.05
N VAL A 262 -7.31 -5.26 -4.07
CA VAL A 262 -6.99 -5.57 -2.68
C VAL A 262 -8.24 -6.19 -2.03
N PRO A 263 -8.23 -7.51 -1.72
CA PRO A 263 -9.36 -8.15 -1.09
C PRO A 263 -9.50 -7.66 0.36
N THR A 264 -10.70 -7.22 0.71
CA THR A 264 -11.08 -6.83 2.08
C THR A 264 -12.13 -7.77 2.69
N THR A 265 -12.44 -8.85 1.98
CA THR A 265 -13.35 -9.92 2.40
C THR A 265 -12.74 -11.26 2.05
N SER A 266 -12.86 -12.23 2.94
CA SER A 266 -12.47 -13.62 2.71
C SER A 266 -13.50 -14.54 3.35
N SER A 267 -13.84 -15.64 2.68
CA SER A 267 -14.60 -16.75 3.25
C SER A 267 -13.70 -17.84 3.85
N GLU A 268 -12.38 -17.71 3.70
CA GLU A 268 -11.41 -18.67 4.19
C GLU A 268 -11.39 -18.68 5.72
N LYS A 269 -11.34 -19.90 6.30
CA LYS A 269 -11.23 -20.10 7.73
C LYS A 269 -9.90 -20.77 8.03
N ALA A 270 -9.12 -20.16 8.91
CA ALA A 270 -7.90 -20.78 9.41
C ALA A 270 -8.26 -22.02 10.23
N GLU A 271 -7.53 -23.12 10.01
CA GLU A 271 -7.77 -24.38 10.71
C GLU A 271 -7.52 -24.28 12.23
N GLY A 272 -6.66 -23.35 12.66
CA GLY A 272 -6.39 -23.07 14.07
C GLY A 272 -7.51 -22.35 14.84
N GLY A 273 -8.63 -22.04 14.17
CA GLY A 273 -9.72 -21.24 14.73
C GLY A 273 -9.42 -19.75 14.71
N ALA A 274 -10.48 -18.93 14.78
CA ALA A 274 -10.32 -17.49 14.92
C ALA A 274 -9.92 -17.17 16.38
N PRO A 275 -8.99 -16.22 16.62
CA PRO A 275 -8.78 -15.68 17.95
C PRO A 275 -10.12 -15.14 18.48
N GLN A 276 -10.35 -15.30 19.78
CA GLN A 276 -11.55 -14.79 20.42
C GLN A 276 -11.62 -13.27 20.22
N PHE A 277 -12.76 -12.77 19.76
CA PHE A 277 -12.98 -11.34 19.57
C PHE A 277 -12.92 -10.63 20.92
N ASP A 278 -12.03 -9.65 21.05
CA ASP A 278 -11.89 -8.86 22.27
C ASP A 278 -12.94 -7.72 22.26
N GLU A 279 -14.10 -8.01 22.86
CA GLU A 279 -15.18 -7.03 23.04
C GLU A 279 -14.80 -5.88 23.96
N VAL A 280 -13.80 -6.04 24.83
CA VAL A 280 -13.36 -4.94 25.70
C VAL A 280 -12.55 -3.94 24.89
N ALA A 281 -11.70 -4.44 24.00
CA ALA A 281 -10.88 -3.65 23.09
C ALA A 281 -11.68 -2.98 21.96
N PHE A 282 -12.58 -3.72 21.31
CA PHE A 282 -13.30 -3.26 20.12
C PHE A 282 -14.82 -3.50 20.19
N GLY A 283 -15.42 -3.44 21.38
CA GLY A 283 -16.86 -3.58 21.53
C GLY A 283 -17.66 -2.28 21.33
N PRO A 284 -19.00 -2.35 21.34
CA PRO A 284 -19.91 -1.21 21.09
C PRO A 284 -19.68 -0.01 22.01
N THR A 285 -19.15 -0.27 23.20
CA THR A 285 -18.88 0.74 24.23
C THR A 285 -17.50 1.39 24.07
N SER A 286 -16.59 0.76 23.33
CA SER A 286 -15.22 1.26 23.12
C SER A 286 -15.21 2.54 22.27
N ALA A 287 -14.26 3.43 22.58
CA ALA A 287 -14.07 4.65 21.79
C ALA A 287 -13.62 4.34 20.36
N ASP A 288 -12.85 3.27 20.19
CA ASP A 288 -12.31 2.86 18.90
C ASP A 288 -13.40 2.33 17.97
N PHE A 289 -14.32 1.50 18.49
CA PHE A 289 -15.50 1.09 17.73
C PHE A 289 -16.34 2.30 17.33
N LYS A 290 -16.61 3.24 18.26
CA LYS A 290 -17.35 4.46 17.95
C LYS A 290 -16.65 5.28 16.87
N ALA A 291 -15.32 5.42 16.89
CA ALA A 291 -14.57 6.13 15.86
C ALA A 291 -14.72 5.52 14.45
N HIS A 292 -15.00 4.21 14.35
CA HIS A 292 -15.24 3.53 13.08
C HIS A 292 -16.64 3.77 12.50
N LEU A 293 -17.59 4.23 13.31
CA LEU A 293 -18.96 4.49 12.88
C LEU A 293 -19.05 5.70 11.95
N VAL A 294 -20.04 5.70 11.05
CA VAL A 294 -20.38 6.88 10.25
C VAL A 294 -20.83 8.02 11.16
N GLY A 295 -20.63 9.28 10.73
CA GLY A 295 -20.80 10.47 11.59
C GLY A 295 -22.06 10.46 12.46
N PRO A 296 -23.26 10.18 11.91
CA PRO A 296 -24.49 10.20 12.70
C PRO A 296 -24.55 9.10 13.76
N LEU A 297 -23.99 7.92 13.47
CA LEU A 297 -23.85 6.83 14.43
C LEU A 297 -22.78 7.13 15.52
N ARG A 298 -21.94 8.14 15.31
CA ARG A 298 -21.06 8.73 16.34
C ARG A 298 -21.74 9.77 17.22
N GLY A 299 -23.00 10.13 16.91
CA GLY A 299 -23.71 11.25 17.54
C GLY A 299 -23.40 12.62 16.92
N LEU A 300 -22.75 12.66 15.75
CA LEU A 300 -22.62 13.90 14.97
C LEU A 300 -23.93 14.21 14.23
N ALA A 301 -24.11 15.46 13.81
CA ALA A 301 -25.29 15.86 13.07
C ALA A 301 -25.45 15.02 11.78
N ASP A 302 -26.68 14.55 11.55
CA ASP A 302 -27.07 13.84 10.33
C ASP A 302 -27.04 14.80 9.13
N SER A 303 -25.98 14.69 8.33
CA SER A 303 -25.81 15.43 7.07
C SER A 303 -26.22 14.62 5.84
N PHE A 304 -26.82 13.43 6.01
CA PHE A 304 -27.22 12.62 4.87
C PHE A 304 -28.39 13.26 4.12
N PRO A 305 -28.33 13.32 2.77
CA PRO A 305 -29.43 13.83 1.97
C PRO A 305 -30.62 12.88 2.09
N ARG A 306 -31.79 13.44 2.40
CA ARG A 306 -33.05 12.70 2.49
C ARG A 306 -33.86 12.85 1.20
N PRO A 307 -34.69 11.85 0.85
CA PRO A 307 -35.61 11.98 -0.27
C PRO A 307 -36.41 13.29 -0.20
N GLY A 308 -36.45 14.03 -1.31
CA GLY A 308 -37.16 15.31 -1.40
C GLY A 308 -36.38 16.55 -0.96
N ARG A 309 -35.14 16.43 -0.48
CA ARG A 309 -34.25 17.59 -0.25
C ARG A 309 -33.29 17.82 -1.40
N ALA A 310 -33.06 19.10 -1.74
CA ALA A 310 -32.05 19.48 -2.72
C ALA A 310 -30.65 19.10 -2.20
N LEU A 311 -29.85 18.44 -3.05
CA LEU A 311 -28.45 18.17 -2.77
C LEU A 311 -27.69 19.51 -2.71
N THR A 312 -26.93 19.74 -1.64
CA THR A 312 -25.99 20.87 -1.59
C THR A 312 -24.86 20.63 -2.60
N ALA A 313 -24.21 21.69 -3.08
CA ALA A 313 -23.11 21.57 -4.06
C ALA A 313 -22.00 20.61 -3.58
N ASP A 314 -21.68 20.64 -2.28
CA ASP A 314 -20.68 19.76 -1.66
C ASP A 314 -21.12 18.28 -1.57
N LEU A 315 -22.43 18.00 -1.50
CA LEU A 315 -22.96 16.64 -1.55
C LEU A 315 -23.20 16.17 -2.99
N ALA A 316 -23.45 17.11 -3.90
CA ALA A 316 -23.60 16.86 -5.32
C ALA A 316 -22.26 16.48 -5.99
N SER A 317 -21.11 16.91 -5.46
CA SER A 317 -19.79 16.42 -5.90
C SER A 317 -19.49 15.00 -5.41
N ILE A 318 -20.02 14.60 -4.25
CA ILE A 318 -19.91 13.23 -3.72
C ILE A 318 -20.89 12.28 -4.45
N ALA A 319 -22.08 12.77 -4.81
CA ALA A 319 -23.08 12.03 -5.58
C ALA A 319 -22.87 12.11 -7.10
N GLY A 320 -22.04 13.04 -7.56
CA GLY A 320 -21.79 13.34 -8.96
C GLY A 320 -20.61 12.57 -9.49
N ASN A 321 -20.88 11.51 -10.23
CA ASN A 321 -19.89 10.90 -11.11
C ASN A 321 -19.39 12.00 -12.08
N ALA A 322 -18.08 12.23 -12.13
CA ALA A 322 -17.46 13.18 -13.06
C ALA A 322 -17.63 12.81 -14.56
N GLY A 323 -18.30 11.69 -14.87
CA GLY A 323 -18.60 11.23 -16.23
C GLY A 323 -20.07 11.32 -16.67
N ASP A 324 -21.00 11.79 -15.84
CA ASP A 324 -22.45 11.73 -16.15
C ASP A 324 -22.97 12.99 -16.87
N SER A 325 -22.18 13.56 -17.79
CA SER A 325 -22.57 14.76 -18.55
C SER A 325 -23.78 14.54 -19.45
N ASP A 326 -24.02 13.29 -19.87
CA ASP A 326 -25.15 12.96 -20.76
C ASP A 326 -26.52 12.94 -20.05
N ARG A 327 -26.55 12.76 -18.72
CA ARG A 327 -27.83 12.81 -17.97
C ARG A 327 -28.39 14.21 -17.77
N ASN A 328 -27.56 15.25 -17.89
CA ASN A 328 -28.03 16.63 -17.79
C ASN A 328 -28.73 17.11 -19.07
N ALA A 329 -28.53 16.46 -20.22
CA ALA A 329 -29.24 16.78 -21.45
C ALA A 329 -30.71 16.29 -21.42
N MET A 330 -31.00 15.20 -20.71
CA MET A 330 -32.34 14.60 -20.67
C MET A 330 -33.31 15.32 -19.70
N LYS A 331 -32.81 16.20 -18.82
CA LYS A 331 -33.61 17.00 -17.88
C LYS A 331 -34.14 18.33 -18.45
N ARG A 332 -33.89 18.63 -19.73
CA ARG A 332 -34.45 19.82 -20.40
C ARG A 332 -35.66 19.54 -21.28
N LEU A 333 -36.20 18.31 -21.29
CA LEU A 333 -37.32 17.93 -22.13
C LEU A 333 -38.49 17.24 -21.39
N LEU A 334 -38.59 17.40 -20.07
CA LEU A 334 -39.79 17.05 -19.31
C LEU A 334 -40.13 18.16 -18.31
#